data_AF-A0A363U601-F1
#
_entry.id   AF-A0A363U601-F1
#
_cell.length_a   1.000
_cell.length_b   1.000
_cell.length_c   1.000
_cell.angle_alpha   90.00
_cell.angle_beta   90.00
_cell.angle_gamma   90.00
#
_symmetry.space_group_name_H-M   'P 1'
#
loop_
_entity.id
_entity.type
_entity.pdbx_description
1 polymer ?
#
loop_
_entity_poly.entity_id
_entity_poly.type
_entity_poly.pdbx_seq_one_letter_code
_entity_poly.pdbx_strand_id
1 'polypeptide(L)'
;MNRKMKDLILVLMIALLLAACGGTETPSAPVVAVTEEPTSVPEPVEDTPAPLPTDVPDSEQFSQYIGLTYSSLPEGLALVFSMLIQNKEGYGLTMVQEGGNKMLWLGRITGYDAGGSPLWEVKDVLGLSDLETGLTLIPDGCFLNGVPDSGIIVAARNGVIRFAWRIDTVLDKFETMPANGVTCNSDKAVSL
;
A
#
# COMPACT_ATOMS: atom_id res chain seq x y z
N MET A 1 -36.09 1.02 -21.74
CA MET A 1 -35.27 2.05 -22.44
C MET A 1 -34.63 1.40 -23.67
N ASN A 2 -35.01 1.82 -24.87
CA ASN A 2 -34.61 1.15 -26.13
C ASN A 2 -33.11 1.23 -26.36
N ARG A 3 -32.51 0.16 -26.92
CA ARG A 3 -31.06 0.06 -27.20
C ARG A 3 -30.52 1.26 -28.00
N LYS A 4 -31.30 1.72 -28.99
CA LYS A 4 -30.99 2.93 -29.78
C LYS A 4 -30.86 4.21 -28.96
N MET A 5 -31.57 4.32 -27.84
CA MET A 5 -31.52 5.49 -26.96
C MET A 5 -30.28 5.47 -26.06
N LYS A 6 -29.78 4.29 -25.69
CA LYS A 6 -28.51 4.15 -24.95
C LYS A 6 -27.32 4.50 -25.83
N ASP A 7 -27.32 4.05 -27.08
CA ASP A 7 -26.24 4.34 -28.03
C ASP A 7 -26.17 5.85 -28.35
N LEU A 8 -27.33 6.51 -28.52
CA LEU A 8 -27.39 7.97 -28.73
C LEU A 8 -26.83 8.76 -27.53
N ILE A 9 -27.17 8.35 -26.30
CA ILE A 9 -26.69 9.01 -25.08
C ILE A 9 -25.16 8.82 -24.91
N LEU A 10 -24.65 7.63 -25.22
CA LEU A 10 -23.21 7.34 -25.14
C LEU A 10 -22.41 8.22 -26.12
N VAL A 11 -22.87 8.34 -27.36
CA VAL A 11 -22.21 9.19 -28.37
C VAL A 11 -22.24 10.66 -27.97
N LEU A 12 -23.34 11.13 -27.39
CA LEU A 12 -23.47 12.52 -26.93
C LEU A 12 -22.51 12.83 -25.77
N MET A 13 -22.33 11.90 -24.82
CA MET A 13 -21.40 12.04 -23.70
C MET A 13 -19.93 12.08 -24.16
N ILE A 14 -19.56 11.26 -25.15
CA ILE A 14 -18.19 11.27 -25.71
C ILE A 14 -17.90 12.59 -26.44
N ALA A 15 -18.87 13.11 -27.19
CA ALA A 15 -18.71 14.39 -27.89
C ALA A 15 -18.55 15.59 -26.93
N LEU A 16 -19.24 15.58 -25.79
CA LEU A 16 -19.13 16.63 -24.76
C LEU A 16 -17.78 16.60 -24.04
N LEU A 17 -17.16 15.43 -23.87
CA LEU A 17 -15.85 15.29 -23.21
C LEU A 17 -14.69 15.81 -24.08
N LEU A 18 -14.82 15.82 -25.40
CA LEU A 18 -13.75 16.25 -26.32
C LEU A 18 -13.70 17.76 -26.55
N ALA A 19 -14.72 18.52 -26.13
CA ALA A 19 -14.77 19.97 -26.32
C ALA A 19 -14.09 20.80 -25.20
N ALA A 20 -13.54 20.15 -24.17
CA ALA A 20 -13.08 20.84 -22.95
C ALA A 20 -11.58 21.19 -22.89
N CYS A 21 -10.77 20.89 -23.91
CA CYS A 21 -9.35 21.26 -23.93
C CYS A 21 -9.12 22.59 -24.67
N GLY A 22 -9.60 23.69 -24.06
CA GLY A 22 -9.19 25.06 -24.40
C GLY A 22 -7.98 25.46 -23.56
N GLY A 23 -6.87 25.82 -24.22
CA GLY A 23 -5.58 26.06 -23.60
C GLY A 23 -5.47 27.30 -22.73
N THR A 24 -4.37 27.36 -21.97
CA THR A 24 -3.79 28.63 -21.50
C THR A 24 -2.27 28.55 -21.56
N GLU A 25 -1.72 29.49 -22.31
CA GLU A 25 -0.30 29.79 -22.46
C GLU A 25 0.27 30.25 -21.11
N THR A 26 1.41 29.71 -20.69
CA THR A 26 2.12 30.17 -19.49
C THR A 26 3.31 31.04 -19.91
N PRO A 27 3.47 32.26 -19.35
CA PRO A 27 4.54 33.19 -19.73
C PRO A 27 5.91 32.73 -19.23
N SER A 28 6.93 32.94 -20.06
CA SER A 28 8.35 32.80 -19.70
C SER A 28 8.73 33.78 -18.57
N ALA A 29 9.18 33.24 -17.44
CA ALA A 29 9.76 34.00 -16.36
C ALA A 29 11.24 34.37 -16.64
N PRO A 30 11.75 35.46 -16.04
CA PRO A 30 13.08 36.00 -16.32
C PRO A 30 14.19 35.20 -15.64
N VAL A 31 15.31 35.09 -16.35
CA VAL A 31 16.59 34.55 -15.88
C VAL A 31 17.16 35.43 -14.77
N VAL A 32 17.24 34.90 -13.55
CA VAL A 32 17.94 35.51 -12.42
C VAL A 32 19.37 34.99 -12.39
N ALA A 33 20.34 35.91 -12.33
CA ALA A 33 21.75 35.63 -12.27
C ALA A 33 22.12 34.90 -10.97
N VAL A 34 22.82 33.78 -11.13
CA VAL A 34 23.40 32.98 -10.05
C VAL A 34 24.61 33.75 -9.51
N THR A 35 24.54 34.15 -8.24
CA THR A 35 25.72 34.56 -7.46
C THR A 35 26.33 33.31 -6.87
N GLU A 36 27.56 33.00 -7.26
CA GLU A 36 28.33 31.87 -6.75
C GLU A 36 28.73 32.15 -5.29
N GLU A 37 28.12 31.42 -4.37
CA GLU A 37 28.50 31.40 -2.96
C GLU A 37 29.64 30.37 -2.76
N PRO A 38 30.69 30.69 -1.97
CA PRO A 38 31.86 29.84 -1.84
C PRO A 38 31.51 28.48 -1.20
N THR A 39 31.74 27.43 -1.99
CA THR A 39 31.70 26.02 -1.59
C THR A 39 32.66 25.76 -0.43
N SER A 40 32.14 25.73 0.79
CA SER A 40 32.80 25.06 1.91
C SER A 40 32.59 23.55 1.74
N VAL A 41 33.64 22.83 1.35
CA VAL A 41 33.68 21.37 1.29
C VAL A 41 33.50 20.83 2.72
N PRO A 42 32.38 20.16 3.05
CA PRO A 42 32.27 19.44 4.31
C PRO A 42 33.15 18.20 4.24
N GLU A 43 33.87 17.91 5.33
CA GLU A 43 34.61 16.66 5.48
C GLU A 43 33.66 15.46 5.25
N PRO A 44 34.14 14.38 4.59
CA PRO A 44 33.35 13.18 4.40
C PRO A 44 33.05 12.57 5.77
N VAL A 45 31.83 12.78 6.25
CA VAL A 45 31.30 12.07 7.40
C VAL A 45 31.21 10.61 6.95
N GLU A 46 32.06 9.79 7.57
CA GLU A 46 32.10 8.35 7.38
C GLU A 46 30.75 7.79 7.86
N ASP A 47 29.81 7.65 6.90
CA ASP A 47 28.49 7.05 7.05
C ASP A 47 28.67 5.61 7.50
N THR A 48 28.86 5.44 8.82
CA THR A 48 28.75 4.15 9.47
C THR A 48 27.30 3.71 9.28
N PRO A 49 27.02 2.62 8.54
CA PRO A 49 25.66 2.18 8.31
C PRO A 49 24.99 1.95 9.65
N ALA A 50 23.90 2.68 9.91
CA ALA A 50 23.10 2.46 11.10
C ALA A 50 22.75 0.96 11.16
N PRO A 51 22.96 0.28 12.30
CA PRO A 51 22.65 -1.13 12.42
C PRO A 51 21.18 -1.33 12.06
N LEU A 52 20.93 -2.28 11.15
CA LEU A 52 19.58 -2.71 10.80
C LEU A 52 18.87 -3.11 12.10
N PRO A 53 17.73 -2.46 12.46
CA PRO A 53 16.96 -2.87 13.63
C PRO A 53 16.57 -4.34 13.45
N THR A 54 17.13 -5.20 14.31
CA THR A 54 16.93 -6.66 14.26
C THR A 54 15.68 -7.07 15.04
N ASP A 55 15.05 -6.13 15.74
CA ASP A 55 13.81 -6.34 16.49
C ASP A 55 12.61 -6.19 15.55
N VAL A 56 12.33 -7.26 14.80
CA VAL A 56 11.03 -7.43 14.15
C VAL A 56 9.99 -7.53 15.28
N PRO A 57 8.89 -6.74 15.27
CA PRO A 57 7.84 -6.87 16.26
C PRO A 57 7.34 -8.31 16.29
N ASP A 58 7.32 -8.87 17.49
CA ASP A 58 7.17 -10.30 17.78
C ASP A 58 5.85 -10.83 17.19
N SER A 59 5.93 -11.59 16.09
CA SER A 59 4.73 -12.11 15.41
C SER A 59 3.94 -13.11 16.28
N GLU A 60 4.55 -13.59 17.37
CA GLU A 60 3.93 -14.51 18.31
C GLU A 60 2.65 -13.94 18.94
N GLN A 61 2.57 -12.62 19.16
CA GLN A 61 1.42 -11.98 19.80
C GLN A 61 0.11 -12.17 19.00
N PHE A 62 0.20 -12.25 17.67
CA PHE A 62 -0.96 -12.35 16.79
C PHE A 62 -1.12 -13.73 16.14
N SER A 63 -0.29 -14.69 16.55
CA SER A 63 -0.30 -16.07 16.04
C SER A 63 -1.65 -16.78 16.16
N GLN A 64 -2.48 -16.40 17.14
CA GLN A 64 -3.83 -16.95 17.34
C GLN A 64 -4.78 -16.76 16.14
N TYR A 65 -4.49 -15.78 15.27
CA TYR A 65 -5.30 -15.51 14.09
C TYR A 65 -4.87 -16.36 12.89
N ILE A 66 -3.66 -16.90 12.87
CA ILE A 66 -3.16 -17.70 11.75
C ILE A 66 -3.96 -19.01 11.66
N GLY A 67 -4.45 -19.34 10.46
CA GLY A 67 -5.33 -20.47 10.19
C GLY A 67 -6.81 -20.19 10.43
N LEU A 68 -7.17 -19.03 10.98
CA LEU A 68 -8.56 -18.62 11.14
C LEU A 68 -9.25 -18.58 9.78
N THR A 69 -10.39 -19.28 9.66
CA THR A 69 -11.23 -19.24 8.47
C THR A 69 -12.50 -18.42 8.72
N TYR A 70 -12.84 -17.49 7.83
CA TYR A 70 -13.96 -16.57 8.01
C TYR A 70 -14.60 -16.16 6.68
N SER A 71 -15.94 -16.08 6.62
CA SER A 71 -16.68 -15.38 5.55
C SER A 71 -16.98 -13.92 5.94
N SER A 72 -17.27 -13.69 7.22
CA SER A 72 -17.41 -12.40 7.88
C SER A 72 -16.39 -12.27 9.01
N LEU A 73 -15.90 -11.07 9.29
CA LEU A 73 -14.95 -10.86 10.38
C LEU A 73 -15.50 -11.39 11.72
N PRO A 74 -14.65 -12.03 12.55
CA PRO A 74 -15.02 -12.43 13.91
C PRO A 74 -15.50 -11.24 14.76
N GLU A 75 -16.30 -11.55 15.78
CA GLU A 75 -16.74 -10.58 16.75
C GLU A 75 -15.54 -9.95 17.49
N GLY A 76 -15.63 -8.65 17.80
CA GLY A 76 -14.55 -7.89 18.45
C GLY A 76 -13.53 -7.26 17.50
N LEU A 77 -13.52 -7.67 16.21
CA LEU A 77 -12.67 -7.09 15.18
C LEU A 77 -13.43 -6.08 14.32
N ALA A 78 -12.82 -4.91 14.13
CA ALA A 78 -13.30 -3.89 13.21
C ALA A 78 -12.51 -3.94 11.90
N LEU A 79 -13.22 -3.94 10.77
CA LEU A 79 -12.58 -3.79 9.45
C LEU A 79 -12.11 -2.35 9.26
N VAL A 80 -10.82 -2.14 8.97
CA VAL A 80 -10.29 -0.85 8.54
C VAL A 80 -10.33 -0.76 7.02
N PHE A 81 -9.70 -1.71 6.33
CA PHE A 81 -9.82 -1.88 4.88
C PHE A 81 -9.59 -3.32 4.47
N SER A 82 -10.03 -3.68 3.26
CA SER A 82 -9.68 -4.94 2.63
C SER A 82 -9.47 -4.73 1.13
N MET A 83 -8.52 -5.46 0.55
CA MET A 83 -8.25 -5.42 -0.89
C MET A 83 -7.66 -6.72 -1.40
N LEU A 84 -7.92 -7.02 -2.67
CA LEU A 84 -7.22 -8.10 -3.38
C LEU A 84 -5.83 -7.64 -3.80
N ILE A 85 -4.86 -8.56 -3.74
CA ILE A 85 -3.51 -8.29 -4.22
C ILE A 85 -3.48 -8.56 -5.73
N GLN A 86 -3.11 -7.56 -6.51
CA GLN A 86 -3.03 -7.69 -7.96
C GLN A 86 -1.97 -8.75 -8.33
N ASN A 87 -2.23 -9.54 -9.38
CA ASN A 87 -1.32 -10.59 -9.87
C ASN A 87 -1.01 -11.72 -8.85
N LYS A 88 -1.79 -11.84 -7.76
CA LYS A 88 -1.70 -12.91 -6.77
C LYS A 88 -3.08 -13.52 -6.55
N GLU A 89 -3.47 -14.43 -7.45
CA GLU A 89 -4.83 -14.99 -7.46
C GLU A 89 -5.22 -15.60 -6.10
N GLY A 90 -6.38 -15.19 -5.60
CA GLY A 90 -6.93 -15.70 -4.35
C GLY A 90 -6.29 -15.11 -3.09
N TYR A 91 -5.33 -14.18 -3.18
CA TYR A 91 -4.76 -13.51 -2.01
C TYR A 91 -5.35 -12.10 -1.83
N GLY A 92 -5.48 -11.69 -0.57
CA GLY A 92 -5.94 -10.37 -0.18
C GLY A 92 -5.25 -9.88 1.09
N LEU A 93 -5.26 -8.56 1.25
CA LEU A 93 -4.86 -7.88 2.47
C LEU A 93 -6.12 -7.40 3.19
N THR A 94 -6.21 -7.67 4.49
CA THR A 94 -7.27 -7.13 5.33
C THR A 94 -6.64 -6.47 6.54
N MET A 95 -6.81 -5.15 6.67
CA MET A 95 -6.44 -4.45 7.88
C MET A 95 -7.61 -4.47 8.85
N VAL A 96 -7.35 -4.98 10.04
CA VAL A 96 -8.32 -5.07 11.12
C VAL A 96 -7.82 -4.34 12.36
N GLN A 97 -8.76 -3.98 13.22
CA GLN A 97 -8.47 -3.35 14.50
C GLN A 97 -9.18 -4.11 15.63
N GLU A 98 -8.43 -4.41 16.69
CA GLU A 98 -8.92 -5.00 17.93
C GLU A 98 -8.60 -4.06 19.10
N GLY A 99 -9.60 -3.35 19.60
CA GLY A 99 -9.37 -2.29 20.58
C GLY A 99 -8.42 -1.21 20.04
N GLY A 100 -7.25 -1.05 20.66
CA GLY A 100 -6.21 -0.12 20.20
C GLY A 100 -5.21 -0.74 19.20
N ASN A 101 -5.27 -2.05 18.97
CA ASN A 101 -4.29 -2.75 18.17
C ASN A 101 -4.69 -2.80 16.70
N LYS A 102 -3.75 -2.49 15.81
CA LYS A 102 -3.93 -2.58 14.36
C LYS A 102 -3.10 -3.73 13.82
N MET A 103 -3.71 -4.50 12.92
CA MET A 103 -3.08 -5.67 12.31
C MET A 103 -3.38 -5.68 10.81
N LEU A 104 -2.41 -6.13 10.02
CA LEU A 104 -2.60 -6.42 8.60
C LEU A 104 -2.54 -7.93 8.40
N TRP A 105 -3.65 -8.50 7.94
CA TRP A 105 -3.77 -9.92 7.66
C TRP A 105 -3.49 -10.21 6.20
N LEU A 106 -2.64 -11.20 5.95
CA LEU A 106 -2.53 -11.86 4.65
C LEU A 106 -3.59 -12.96 4.60
N GLY A 107 -4.60 -12.80 3.76
CA GLY A 107 -5.69 -13.77 3.59
C GLY A 107 -5.56 -14.53 2.28
N ARG A 108 -5.98 -15.79 2.26
CA ARG A 108 -6.17 -16.60 1.06
C ARG A 108 -7.61 -17.11 0.97
N ILE A 109 -8.22 -17.01 -0.21
CA ILE A 109 -9.53 -17.60 -0.47
C ILE A 109 -9.38 -19.13 -0.54
N THR A 110 -10.09 -19.86 0.31
CA THR A 110 -10.10 -21.34 0.35
C THR A 110 -11.36 -21.93 -0.28
N GLY A 111 -12.40 -21.12 -0.47
CA GLY A 111 -13.64 -21.54 -1.09
C GLY A 111 -14.68 -20.44 -1.06
N TYR A 112 -15.94 -20.82 -1.26
CA TYR A 112 -17.10 -19.94 -1.17
C TYR A 112 -18.17 -20.62 -0.31
N ASP A 113 -18.88 -19.82 0.48
CA ASP A 113 -20.03 -20.32 1.25
C ASP A 113 -21.26 -20.57 0.36
N ALA A 114 -22.34 -21.07 0.94
CA ALA A 114 -23.58 -21.33 0.22
C ALA A 114 -24.23 -20.06 -0.38
N GLY A 115 -23.87 -18.87 0.12
CA GLY A 115 -24.30 -17.57 -0.40
C GLY A 115 -23.41 -17.01 -1.50
N GLY A 116 -22.31 -17.71 -1.83
CA GLY A 116 -21.32 -17.26 -2.81
C GLY A 116 -20.30 -16.26 -2.27
N SER A 117 -20.23 -16.05 -0.95
CA SER A 117 -19.22 -15.19 -0.33
C SER A 117 -17.90 -15.95 -0.19
N PRO A 118 -16.74 -15.30 -0.41
CA PRO A 118 -15.45 -15.97 -0.24
C PRO A 118 -15.21 -16.37 1.21
N LEU A 119 -14.70 -17.58 1.41
CA LEU A 119 -14.14 -18.05 2.67
C LEU A 119 -12.65 -17.74 2.68
N TRP A 120 -12.23 -16.87 3.59
CA TRP A 120 -10.86 -16.44 3.77
C TRP A 120 -10.19 -17.27 4.85
N GLU A 121 -8.94 -17.68 4.63
CA GLU A 121 -8.04 -18.23 5.65
C GLU A 121 -6.90 -17.23 5.89
N VAL A 122 -6.68 -16.85 7.14
CA VAL A 122 -5.54 -15.99 7.53
C VAL A 122 -4.26 -16.82 7.46
N LYS A 123 -3.31 -16.38 6.63
CA LYS A 123 -2.02 -17.04 6.42
C LYS A 123 -0.91 -16.47 7.28
N ASP A 124 -0.92 -15.16 7.46
CA ASP A 124 0.03 -14.47 8.32
C ASP A 124 -0.55 -13.14 8.81
N VAL A 125 0.03 -12.62 9.90
CA VAL A 125 -0.40 -11.39 10.53
C VAL A 125 0.79 -10.50 10.82
N LEU A 126 0.72 -9.28 10.28
CA LEU A 126 1.66 -8.22 10.59
C LEU A 126 1.05 -7.29 11.64
N GLY A 127 1.62 -7.29 12.84
CA GLY A 127 1.29 -6.34 13.90
C GLY A 127 1.77 -4.92 13.55
N LEU A 128 0.87 -3.94 13.68
CA LEU A 128 1.16 -2.54 13.32
C LEU A 128 1.10 -1.59 14.53
N SER A 129 0.69 -2.07 15.70
CA SER A 129 0.48 -1.25 16.90
C SER A 129 1.76 -0.64 17.47
N ASP A 130 2.89 -1.34 17.33
CA ASP A 130 4.19 -0.90 17.85
C ASP A 130 4.93 0.03 16.88
N LEU A 131 4.31 0.36 15.75
CA LEU A 131 4.89 1.29 14.79
C LEU A 131 4.77 2.73 15.31
N GLU A 132 5.77 3.53 15.00
CA GLU A 132 5.81 4.92 15.45
C GLU A 132 4.54 5.70 15.02
N THR A 133 3.99 6.50 15.94
CA THR A 133 2.80 7.31 15.69
C THR A 133 2.96 8.23 14.47
N GLY A 134 1.93 8.38 13.64
CA GLY A 134 1.97 9.25 12.46
C GLY A 134 2.71 8.64 11.27
N LEU A 135 2.85 7.32 11.25
CA LEU A 135 3.15 6.58 10.03
C LEU A 135 1.88 6.38 9.20
N THR A 136 2.08 6.26 7.89
CA THR A 136 1.04 5.91 6.93
C THR A 136 1.41 4.60 6.26
N LEU A 137 0.51 3.62 6.32
CA LEU A 137 0.62 2.37 5.59
C LEU A 137 0.24 2.59 4.13
N ILE A 138 1.06 2.06 3.22
CA ILE A 138 0.82 2.05 1.78
C ILE A 138 0.78 0.58 1.36
N PRO A 139 -0.41 -0.01 1.17
CA PRO A 139 -0.57 -1.45 0.95
C PRO A 139 -0.46 -1.90 -0.52
N ASP A 140 -0.31 -0.97 -1.47
CA ASP A 140 -0.25 -1.23 -2.92
C ASP A 140 0.34 -0.01 -3.65
N GLY A 141 0.62 -0.14 -4.95
CA GLY A 141 1.16 0.95 -5.78
C GLY A 141 2.66 1.17 -5.59
N CYS A 142 3.37 0.16 -5.10
CA CYS A 142 4.80 0.18 -4.90
C CYS A 142 5.54 -0.43 -6.10
N PHE A 143 6.79 0.01 -6.27
CA PHE A 143 7.70 -0.40 -7.32
C PHE A 143 9.02 -0.78 -6.66
N LEU A 144 9.67 -1.82 -7.17
CA LEU A 144 11.03 -2.21 -6.81
C LEU A 144 11.93 -2.00 -8.01
N ASN A 145 12.90 -1.08 -7.89
CA ASN A 145 13.81 -0.71 -8.98
C ASN A 145 13.06 -0.32 -10.27
N GLY A 146 11.96 0.43 -10.12
CA GLY A 146 11.12 0.89 -11.23
C GLY A 146 10.14 -0.15 -11.79
N VAL A 147 10.13 -1.38 -11.26
CA VAL A 147 9.19 -2.42 -11.67
C VAL A 147 8.02 -2.48 -10.69
N PRO A 148 6.75 -2.36 -11.14
CA PRO A 148 5.59 -2.49 -10.26
C PRO A 148 5.61 -3.83 -9.50
N ASP A 149 5.37 -3.78 -8.19
CA ASP A 149 5.26 -4.96 -7.33
C ASP A 149 4.15 -4.76 -6.30
N SER A 150 3.01 -5.38 -6.56
CA SER A 150 1.83 -5.37 -5.69
C SER A 150 1.99 -6.19 -4.41
N GLY A 151 3.07 -6.96 -4.28
CA GLY A 151 3.42 -7.67 -3.06
C GLY A 151 4.17 -6.81 -2.04
N ILE A 152 4.57 -5.58 -2.39
CA ILE A 152 5.30 -4.70 -1.49
C ILE A 152 4.34 -3.81 -0.71
N ILE A 153 4.52 -3.80 0.61
CA ILE A 153 3.79 -2.98 1.56
C ILE A 153 4.81 -2.14 2.31
N VAL A 154 4.54 -0.85 2.51
CA VAL A 154 5.43 0.03 3.26
C VAL A 154 4.69 0.83 4.31
N ALA A 155 5.39 1.18 5.39
CA ALA A 155 4.96 2.24 6.30
C ALA A 155 5.93 3.42 6.18
N ALA A 156 5.39 4.61 5.92
CA ALA A 156 6.17 5.81 5.62
C ALA A 156 5.70 7.02 6.42
N ARG A 157 6.60 7.97 6.67
CA ARG A 157 6.29 9.29 7.24
C ARG A 157 6.89 10.36 6.35
N ASN A 158 6.08 11.34 5.93
CA ASN A 158 6.53 12.46 5.09
C ASN A 158 7.28 12.01 3.83
N GLY A 159 6.79 10.94 3.18
CA GLY A 159 7.42 10.36 1.99
C GLY A 159 8.65 9.48 2.24
N VAL A 160 9.13 9.38 3.48
CA VAL A 160 10.28 8.54 3.85
C VAL A 160 9.79 7.18 4.33
N ILE A 161 10.16 6.11 3.63
CA ILE A 161 9.86 4.72 4.01
C ILE A 161 10.65 4.38 5.27
N ARG A 162 9.94 3.92 6.31
CA ARG A 162 10.54 3.46 7.58
C ARG A 162 10.58 1.95 7.68
N PHE A 163 9.52 1.30 7.19
CA PHE A 163 9.40 -0.14 7.17
C PHE A 163 8.92 -0.58 5.79
N ALA A 164 9.44 -1.71 5.33
CA ALA A 164 9.03 -2.34 4.08
C ALA A 164 8.92 -3.85 4.30
N TRP A 165 7.83 -4.41 3.79
CA TRP A 165 7.58 -5.84 3.78
C TRP A 165 7.22 -6.28 2.37
N ARG A 166 7.51 -7.53 2.06
CA ARG A 166 7.09 -8.20 0.85
C ARG A 166 6.27 -9.42 1.18
N ILE A 167 5.20 -9.64 0.44
CA ILE A 167 4.39 -10.84 0.54
C ILE A 167 5.08 -11.96 -0.24
N ASP A 168 5.42 -13.04 0.46
CA ASP A 168 5.80 -14.31 -0.15
C ASP A 168 4.58 -15.24 -0.16
N THR A 169 3.96 -15.40 -1.32
CA THR A 169 2.81 -16.28 -1.53
C THR A 169 3.17 -17.76 -1.65
N VAL A 170 4.46 -18.11 -1.76
CA VAL A 170 4.93 -19.50 -1.68
C VAL A 170 5.03 -19.92 -0.22
N LEU A 171 5.48 -19.00 0.63
CA LEU A 171 5.62 -19.23 2.07
C LEU A 171 4.40 -18.78 2.89
N ASP A 172 3.41 -18.18 2.24
CA ASP A 172 2.17 -17.70 2.86
C ASP A 172 2.44 -16.69 4.01
N LYS A 173 3.43 -15.80 3.84
CA LYS A 173 3.86 -14.86 4.90
C LYS A 173 4.30 -13.48 4.41
N PHE A 174 4.42 -12.55 5.35
CA PHE A 174 5.13 -11.29 5.20
C PHE A 174 6.63 -11.48 5.48
N GLU A 175 7.48 -10.92 4.64
CA GLU A 175 8.93 -10.89 4.84
C GLU A 175 9.42 -9.45 4.91
N THR A 176 10.15 -9.11 5.96
CA THR A 176 10.84 -7.82 6.05
C THR A 176 11.83 -7.70 4.89
N MET A 177 11.87 -6.52 4.26
CA MET A 177 12.82 -6.24 3.19
C MET A 177 13.48 -4.87 3.36
N PRO A 178 14.68 -4.66 2.78
CA PRO A 178 15.27 -3.33 2.70
C PRO A 178 14.40 -2.37 1.88
N ALA A 179 14.35 -1.09 2.28
CA ALA A 179 13.62 -0.05 1.54
C ALA A 179 14.35 0.43 0.26
N ASN A 180 15.60 -0.01 0.04
CA ASN A 180 16.42 0.42 -1.08
C ASN A 180 15.77 0.05 -2.42
N GLY A 181 15.58 1.05 -3.28
CA GLY A 181 14.94 0.87 -4.59
C GLY A 181 13.42 0.75 -4.53
N VAL A 182 12.81 0.84 -3.33
CA VAL A 182 11.36 0.87 -3.17
C VAL A 182 10.85 2.31 -3.34
N THR A 183 9.90 2.49 -4.25
CA THR A 183 9.18 3.74 -4.44
C THR A 183 7.70 3.45 -4.53
N CYS A 184 6.85 4.24 -3.89
CA CYS A 184 5.40 4.03 -3.95
C CYS A 184 4.68 5.29 -4.42
N ASN A 185 3.69 5.09 -5.29
CA ASN A 185 2.76 6.11 -5.73
C ASN A 185 1.36 5.52 -5.63
N SER A 186 0.66 5.84 -4.54
CA SER A 186 -0.59 5.19 -4.17
C SER A 186 -1.55 6.19 -3.55
N ASP A 187 -2.80 6.14 -3.98
CA ASP A 187 -3.94 6.85 -3.39
C ASP A 187 -4.59 6.07 -2.24
N LYS A 188 -4.11 4.84 -1.96
CA LYS A 188 -4.64 3.94 -0.94
C LYS A 188 -3.92 4.04 0.41
N ALA A 189 -3.36 5.20 0.71
CA ALA A 189 -2.58 5.41 1.92
C ALA A 189 -3.50 5.44 3.15
N VAL A 190 -3.16 4.69 4.20
CA VAL A 190 -3.98 4.53 5.43
C VAL A 190 -3.17 4.96 6.65
N SER A 191 -3.71 5.87 7.45
CA SER A 191 -3.04 6.32 8.69
C SER A 191 -3.02 5.24 9.76
N LEU A 192 -1.83 5.02 10.34
CA LEU A 192 -1.60 4.12 11.47
C LEU A 192 -1.78 4.85 12.80
#